data_AF-A0AAP0RAC3-F1
#
_entry.id   AF-A0AAP0RAC3-F1
#
_cell.length_a   1.000
_cell.length_b   1.000
_cell.length_c   1.000
_cell.angle_alpha   90.00
_cell.angle_beta   90.00
_cell.angle_gamma   90.00
#
_symmetry.space_group_name_H-M   'P 1'
#
loop_
_entity.id
_entity.type
_entity.pdbx_description
1 polymer ?
#
loop_
_entity_poly.entity_id
_entity_poly.type
_entity_poly.pdbx_seq_one_letter_code
_entity_poly.pdbx_strand_id
1 'polypeptide(L)'
;MDVLQIARSTAETLERLSNWGDRPTSDDGFCSDDPRRFKGRVLDREELQLVALKTMTYELAASQATAATRDFNSVLRETEFEAMVQLAKILAGTVDPVLEGLRNVAVEGGEVCGVCQEEMDGGDEARAMGCEHKFHAFCIWKWLNEKSVCPLCRYQMKGSSSMN
;
A
#
# COMPACT_ATOMS: atom_id res chain seq x y z
N MET A 1 -11.89 32.98 -9.81
CA MET A 1 -10.61 32.27 -10.06
C MET A 1 -10.78 31.58 -11.41
N ASP A 2 -9.97 31.93 -12.40
CA ASP A 2 -10.14 31.50 -13.79
C ASP A 2 -9.47 30.13 -14.03
N VAL A 3 -10.01 29.32 -14.95
CA VAL A 3 -9.49 27.99 -15.31
C VAL A 3 -8.04 28.09 -15.78
N LEU A 4 -7.67 29.19 -16.44
CA LEU A 4 -6.29 29.46 -16.86
C LEU A 4 -5.33 29.64 -15.67
N GLN A 5 -5.79 30.24 -14.58
CA GLN A 5 -5.01 30.42 -13.36
C GLN A 5 -4.85 29.11 -12.60
N ILE A 6 -5.90 28.28 -12.59
CA ILE A 6 -5.84 26.92 -12.05
C ILE A 6 -4.83 26.09 -12.86
N ALA A 7 -4.93 26.10 -14.19
CA ALA A 7 -4.03 25.36 -15.06
C ALA A 7 -2.56 25.79 -14.91
N ARG A 8 -2.27 27.09 -14.79
CA ARG A 8 -0.91 27.58 -14.53
C ARG A 8 -0.38 27.10 -13.18
N SER A 9 -1.19 27.23 -12.13
CA SER A 9 -0.79 26.79 -10.79
C SER A 9 -0.57 25.28 -10.72
N THR A 10 -1.38 24.49 -11.43
CA THR A 10 -1.22 23.04 -11.53
C THR A 10 0.04 22.68 -12.34
N ALA A 11 0.27 23.32 -13.49
CA ALA A 11 1.46 23.08 -14.32
C ALA A 11 2.76 23.41 -13.57
N GLU A 12 2.80 24.54 -12.86
CA GLU A 12 3.93 24.90 -12.01
C GLU A 12 4.17 23.84 -10.92
N THR A 13 3.10 23.34 -10.30
CA THR A 13 3.20 22.29 -9.26
C THR A 13 3.77 20.99 -9.84
N LEU A 14 3.33 20.58 -11.03
CA LEU A 14 3.80 19.38 -11.73
C LEU A 14 5.26 19.49 -12.20
N GLU A 15 5.66 20.64 -12.75
CA GLU A 15 7.05 20.91 -13.15
C GLU A 15 7.98 21.02 -11.94
N ARG A 16 7.45 21.45 -10.79
CA ARG A 16 8.16 21.41 -9.51
C ARG A 16 8.33 19.96 -9.05
N LEU A 17 7.29 19.13 -9.13
CA LEU A 17 7.27 17.69 -8.76
C LEU A 17 8.30 16.84 -9.53
N SER A 18 8.57 17.14 -10.79
CA SER A 18 9.52 16.39 -11.60
C SER A 18 11.00 16.60 -11.23
N ASN A 19 11.34 17.65 -10.47
CA ASN A 19 12.72 18.09 -10.17
C ASN A 19 13.14 17.90 -8.69
N TRP A 20 12.56 16.92 -7.99
CA TRP A 20 12.62 16.79 -6.51
C TRP A 20 13.95 16.30 -5.88
N GLY A 21 15.02 16.15 -6.67
CA GLY A 21 16.32 15.62 -6.19
C GLY A 21 17.40 16.65 -5.84
N ASP A 22 17.38 17.86 -6.43
CA ASP A 22 18.64 18.64 -6.55
C ASP A 22 18.63 20.05 -5.94
N ARG A 23 17.59 20.45 -5.18
CA ARG A 23 17.57 21.83 -4.65
C ARG A 23 18.18 21.88 -3.23
N PRO A 24 19.32 22.55 -3.02
CA PRO A 24 19.94 22.65 -1.70
C PRO A 24 19.00 23.41 -0.77
N THR A 25 18.75 22.84 0.41
CA THR A 25 18.17 23.57 1.53
C THR A 25 19.25 24.54 2.01
N SER A 26 19.18 25.81 1.57
CA SER A 26 20.03 26.84 2.17
C SER A 26 19.55 27.06 3.62
N ASP A 27 20.48 27.06 4.57
CA ASP A 27 20.22 27.13 6.03
C ASP A 27 19.58 28.45 6.48
N ASP A 28 19.39 29.38 5.55
CA ASP A 28 18.85 30.72 5.72
C ASP A 28 17.31 30.78 5.74
N GLY A 29 16.60 29.65 5.52
CA GLY A 29 15.21 29.46 5.95
C GLY A 29 14.15 30.42 5.40
N PHE A 30 14.51 31.27 4.43
CA PHE A 30 13.68 32.39 3.98
C PHE A 30 13.64 32.51 2.45
N CYS A 31 13.41 31.39 1.76
CA CYS A 31 12.95 31.45 0.39
C CYS A 31 11.41 31.55 0.42
N SER A 32 10.87 32.76 0.24
CA SER A 32 9.42 32.98 0.08
C SER A 32 8.81 32.16 -1.05
N ASP A 33 9.67 31.71 -1.97
CA ASP A 33 9.33 30.88 -3.13
C ASP A 33 9.64 29.40 -2.92
N ASP A 34 9.77 28.90 -1.68
CA ASP A 34 10.00 27.46 -1.43
C ASP A 34 8.89 26.60 -2.08
N PRO A 35 9.24 25.75 -3.07
CA PRO A 35 8.76 24.39 -3.21
C PRO A 35 7.44 23.99 -2.61
N ARG A 36 7.60 23.80 -1.31
CA ARG A 36 6.83 23.00 -0.41
C ARG A 36 5.94 23.89 0.44
N ARG A 37 6.04 25.22 0.31
CA ARG A 37 5.27 26.16 1.10
C ARG A 37 3.82 26.21 0.62
N PHE A 38 2.95 25.47 1.30
CA PHE A 38 1.52 25.45 1.05
C PHE A 38 0.77 26.04 2.24
N LYS A 39 -0.12 27.01 1.99
CA LYS A 39 -0.84 27.75 3.05
C LYS A 39 0.05 28.28 4.19
N GLY A 40 1.24 28.79 3.85
CA GLY A 40 2.14 29.42 4.81
C GLY A 40 3.01 28.48 5.65
N ARG A 41 2.91 27.15 5.47
CA ARG A 41 3.81 26.15 6.07
C ARG A 41 4.54 25.36 4.99
N VAL A 42 5.75 24.92 5.30
CA VAL A 42 6.54 24.02 4.44
C VAL A 42 6.03 22.59 4.68
N LEU A 43 5.63 21.90 3.61
CA LEU A 43 5.26 20.48 3.66
C LEU A 43 6.52 19.65 3.89
N ASP A 44 6.43 18.66 4.78
CA ASP A 44 7.51 17.70 5.00
C ASP A 44 7.59 16.64 3.89
N ARG A 45 8.59 15.76 3.96
CA ARG A 45 8.84 14.72 2.94
C ARG A 45 7.64 13.79 2.75
N GLU A 46 6.97 13.39 3.82
CA GLU A 46 5.87 12.41 3.79
C GLU A 46 4.62 13.06 3.21
N GLU A 47 4.33 14.30 3.61
CA GLU A 47 3.23 15.09 3.06
C GLU A 47 3.41 15.34 1.56
N LEU A 48 4.63 15.62 1.14
CA LEU A 48 4.98 15.78 -0.27
C LEU A 48 4.79 14.49 -1.07
N GLN A 49 5.17 13.34 -0.51
CA GLN A 49 4.92 12.03 -1.12
C GLN A 49 3.42 11.72 -1.24
N LEU A 50 2.62 12.06 -0.23
CA LEU A 50 1.16 11.91 -0.28
C LEU A 50 0.54 12.77 -1.38
N VAL A 51 1.00 14.01 -1.55
CA VAL A 51 0.56 14.88 -2.65
C VAL A 51 0.93 14.26 -4.00
N ALA A 52 2.17 13.79 -4.16
CA ALA A 52 2.61 13.15 -5.40
C ALA A 52 1.76 11.92 -5.74
N LEU A 53 1.50 11.03 -4.76
CA LEU A 53 0.64 9.86 -4.93
C LEU A 53 -0.76 10.27 -5.41
N LYS A 54 -1.38 11.26 -4.75
CA LYS A 54 -2.72 11.73 -5.11
C LYS A 54 -2.78 12.32 -6.52
N THR A 55 -1.75 13.05 -6.92
CA THR A 55 -1.62 13.59 -8.28
C THR A 55 -1.53 12.47 -9.32
N MET A 56 -0.69 11.45 -9.08
CA MET A 56 -0.58 10.30 -9.98
C MET A 56 -1.90 9.54 -10.11
N THR A 57 -2.66 9.37 -9.02
CA THR A 57 -4.00 8.76 -9.04
C THR A 57 -4.97 9.58 -9.91
N TYR A 58 -4.94 10.92 -9.80
CA TYR A 58 -5.78 11.81 -10.60
C TYR A 58 -5.44 11.75 -12.10
N GLU A 59 -4.15 11.74 -12.45
CA GLU A 59 -3.68 11.63 -13.83
C GLU A 59 -4.08 10.29 -14.46
N LEU A 60 -3.94 9.19 -13.70
CA LEU A 60 -4.40 7.87 -14.12
C LEU A 60 -5.92 7.86 -14.37
N ALA A 61 -6.71 8.41 -13.44
CA ALA A 61 -8.15 8.51 -13.59
C ALA A 61 -8.55 9.36 -14.81
N ALA A 62 -7.83 10.45 -15.08
CA ALA A 62 -8.07 11.31 -16.24
C ALA A 62 -7.75 10.57 -17.54
N SER A 63 -6.65 9.83 -17.59
CA SER A 63 -6.29 8.98 -18.73
C SER A 63 -7.32 7.88 -18.97
N GLN A 64 -7.84 7.25 -17.91
CA GLN A 64 -8.86 6.21 -18.01
C GLN A 64 -10.22 6.76 -18.43
N ALA A 65 -10.64 7.91 -17.88
CA ALA A 65 -11.91 8.55 -18.21
C ALA A 65 -11.96 9.01 -19.67
N THR A 66 -10.86 9.59 -20.16
CA THR A 66 -10.72 10.01 -21.57
C THR A 66 -10.70 8.80 -22.51
N ALA A 67 -9.94 7.74 -22.19
CA ALA A 67 -9.87 6.53 -23.00
C ALA A 67 -11.22 5.79 -23.09
N ALA A 68 -11.98 5.74 -22.00
CA ALA A 68 -13.27 5.03 -21.94
C ALA A 68 -14.49 5.92 -22.24
N THR A 69 -14.31 7.22 -22.47
CA THR A 69 -15.40 8.21 -22.58
C THR A 69 -16.38 8.13 -21.39
N ARG A 70 -15.83 8.04 -20.17
CA ARG A 70 -16.61 7.93 -18.91
C ARG A 70 -16.53 9.22 -18.10
N ASP A 71 -17.48 9.41 -17.19
CA ASP A 71 -17.46 10.52 -16.23
C ASP A 71 -16.19 10.47 -15.35
N PHE A 72 -15.46 11.58 -15.30
CA PHE A 72 -14.19 11.67 -14.59
C PHE A 72 -14.32 11.37 -13.10
N ASN A 73 -15.33 11.90 -12.41
CA ASN A 73 -15.47 11.71 -10.96
C ASN A 73 -15.79 10.27 -10.59
N SER A 74 -16.53 9.57 -11.45
CA SER A 74 -16.84 8.15 -11.29
C SER A 74 -15.57 7.31 -11.46
N VAL A 75 -14.79 7.58 -12.52
CA VAL A 75 -13.50 6.91 -12.73
C VAL A 75 -12.52 7.22 -11.60
N LEU A 76 -12.41 8.47 -11.15
CA LEU A 76 -11.52 8.84 -10.03
C LEU A 76 -11.81 8.04 -8.77
N ARG A 77 -13.08 7.88 -8.39
CA ARG A 77 -13.47 7.07 -7.23
C ARG A 77 -13.11 5.59 -7.41
N GLU A 78 -13.29 5.05 -8.62
CA GLU A 78 -12.87 3.67 -8.94
C GLU A 78 -11.35 3.51 -8.85
N THR A 79 -10.58 4.44 -9.43
CA THR A 79 -9.11 4.43 -9.38
C THR A 79 -8.60 4.59 -7.95
N GLU A 80 -9.18 5.49 -7.15
CA GLU A 80 -8.86 5.66 -5.72
C GLU A 80 -9.13 4.37 -4.93
N PHE A 81 -10.28 3.73 -5.17
CA PHE A 81 -10.62 2.46 -4.53
C PHE A 81 -9.63 1.34 -4.90
N GLU A 82 -9.31 1.19 -6.19
CA GLU A 82 -8.34 0.20 -6.65
C GLU A 82 -6.96 0.44 -6.02
N ALA A 83 -6.49 1.70 -5.97
CA ALA A 83 -5.23 2.04 -5.33
C ALA A 83 -5.22 1.67 -3.84
N MET A 84 -6.33 1.90 -3.12
CA MET A 84 -6.47 1.49 -1.72
C MET A 84 -6.45 -0.03 -1.53
N VAL A 85 -7.10 -0.78 -2.43
CA VAL A 85 -7.08 -2.25 -2.39
C VAL A 85 -5.66 -2.79 -2.61
N GLN A 86 -4.92 -2.23 -3.56
CA GLN A 86 -3.53 -2.63 -3.80
C GLN A 86 -2.62 -2.24 -2.62
N LEU A 87 -2.82 -1.05 -2.04
CA LEU A 87 -2.12 -0.64 -0.83
C LEU A 87 -2.39 -1.61 0.32
N ALA A 88 -3.64 -2.04 0.53
CA ALA A 88 -3.99 -3.02 1.55
C ALA A 88 -3.27 -4.36 1.35
N LYS A 89 -3.12 -4.83 0.10
CA LYS A 89 -2.35 -6.04 -0.22
C LYS A 89 -0.87 -5.88 0.10
N ILE A 90 -0.27 -4.75 -0.26
CA ILE A 90 1.15 -4.45 0.05
C ILE A 90 1.36 -4.40 1.57
N LEU A 91 0.46 -3.73 2.28
CA LEU A 91 0.56 -3.54 3.72
C LEU A 91 0.08 -4.74 4.53
N ALA A 92 -0.57 -5.75 3.93
CA ALA A 92 -1.14 -6.89 4.66
C ALA A 92 -0.15 -7.57 5.62
N GLY A 93 1.15 -7.63 5.27
CA GLY A 93 2.19 -8.17 6.15
C GLY A 93 2.71 -7.22 7.25
N THR A 94 2.37 -5.93 7.17
CA THR A 94 2.82 -4.87 8.08
C THR A 94 1.73 -4.40 9.05
N VAL A 95 0.45 -4.46 8.65
CA VAL A 95 -0.66 -4.02 9.51
C VAL A 95 -1.14 -5.14 10.43
N ASP A 96 -0.86 -6.39 10.06
CA ASP A 96 -1.29 -7.53 10.87
C ASP A 96 -0.11 -8.23 11.56
N PRO A 97 0.07 -8.03 12.88
CA PRO A 97 1.16 -8.67 13.64
C PRO A 97 1.04 -10.20 13.64
N VAL A 98 -0.14 -10.76 13.38
CA VAL A 98 -0.33 -12.21 13.24
C VAL A 98 0.41 -12.75 12.01
N LEU A 99 0.56 -11.92 10.97
CA LEU A 99 1.21 -12.28 9.72
C LEU A 99 2.72 -11.96 9.69
N GLU A 100 3.25 -11.23 10.68
CA GLU A 100 4.64 -10.72 10.73
C GLU A 100 5.72 -11.84 10.71
N GLY A 101 5.35 -13.11 10.92
CA GLY A 101 6.24 -14.27 10.85
C GLY A 101 5.95 -15.27 9.73
N LEU A 102 4.97 -14.99 8.87
CA LEU A 102 4.51 -15.93 7.83
C LEU A 102 5.04 -15.57 6.44
N ARG A 103 5.70 -16.54 5.79
CA ARG A 103 6.17 -16.37 4.41
C ARG A 103 5.03 -16.57 3.42
N ASN A 104 4.89 -15.66 2.45
CA ASN A 104 4.06 -15.88 1.27
C ASN A 104 4.63 -17.05 0.45
N VAL A 105 3.78 -18.01 0.08
CA VAL A 105 4.17 -19.13 -0.78
C VAL A 105 3.13 -19.31 -1.89
N ALA A 106 3.62 -19.59 -3.10
CA ALA A 106 2.78 -20.05 -4.18
C ALA A 106 2.48 -21.54 -3.98
N VAL A 107 1.23 -21.95 -4.19
CA VAL A 107 0.82 -23.34 -4.21
C VAL A 107 0.71 -23.79 -5.66
N GLU A 108 1.31 -24.92 -6.01
CA GLU A 108 1.23 -25.49 -7.36
C GLU A 108 0.01 -26.42 -7.55
N GLY A 109 -0.81 -26.59 -6.50
CA GLY A 109 -1.96 -27.48 -6.43
C GLY A 109 -1.65 -28.79 -5.70
N GLY A 110 -2.66 -29.39 -5.07
CA GLY A 110 -2.57 -30.73 -4.47
C GLY A 110 -2.09 -30.78 -3.01
N GLU A 111 -1.88 -29.63 -2.37
CA GLU A 111 -1.53 -29.55 -0.95
C GLU A 111 -2.80 -29.33 -0.12
N VAL A 112 -3.04 -30.12 0.93
CA VAL A 112 -4.24 -29.96 1.78
C VAL A 112 -3.97 -28.98 2.91
N CYS A 113 -4.87 -28.00 3.08
CA CYS A 113 -4.81 -27.08 4.21
C CYS A 113 -5.13 -27.80 5.52
N GLY A 114 -4.19 -27.82 6.47
CA GLY A 114 -4.38 -28.44 7.78
C GLY A 114 -5.38 -27.75 8.72
N VAL A 115 -6.05 -26.67 8.29
CA VAL A 115 -7.06 -25.93 9.06
C VAL A 115 -8.47 -26.19 8.55
N CYS A 116 -8.75 -25.94 7.26
CA CYS A 116 -10.07 -26.22 6.67
C CYS A 116 -10.21 -27.65 6.12
N GLN A 117 -9.11 -28.39 5.98
CA GLN A 117 -9.05 -29.73 5.38
C GLN A 117 -9.43 -29.78 3.90
N GLU A 118 -9.40 -28.63 3.22
CA GLU A 118 -9.63 -28.51 1.78
C GLU A 118 -8.30 -28.47 1.02
N GLU A 119 -8.34 -28.91 -0.25
CA GLU A 119 -7.19 -28.85 -1.15
C GLU A 119 -6.91 -27.40 -1.54
N MET A 120 -5.64 -27.01 -1.54
CA MET A 120 -5.19 -25.69 -1.98
C MET A 120 -4.90 -25.74 -3.47
N ASP A 121 -5.57 -24.88 -4.23
CA ASP A 121 -5.48 -24.84 -5.68
C ASP A 121 -4.30 -23.98 -6.17
N GLY A 122 -3.89 -24.22 -7.42
CA GLY A 122 -2.91 -23.40 -8.09
C GLY A 122 -3.39 -21.96 -8.26
N GLY A 123 -2.85 -21.05 -7.44
CA GLY A 123 -3.25 -19.63 -7.42
C GLY A 123 -3.84 -19.16 -6.10
N ASP A 124 -4.09 -20.06 -5.15
CA ASP A 124 -4.52 -19.67 -3.80
C ASP A 124 -3.44 -18.86 -3.07
N GLU A 125 -3.87 -17.83 -2.33
CA GLU A 125 -2.99 -17.14 -1.41
C GLU A 125 -2.69 -18.05 -0.22
N ALA A 126 -1.47 -18.58 -0.17
CA ALA A 126 -1.01 -19.43 0.91
C ALA A 126 0.17 -18.83 1.69
N ARG A 127 0.26 -19.25 2.94
CA ARG A 127 1.29 -18.82 3.88
C ARG A 127 1.98 -20.04 4.48
N ALA A 128 3.30 -19.99 4.52
CA ALA A 128 4.13 -20.99 5.19
C ALA A 128 4.64 -20.46 6.53
N MET A 129 4.49 -21.29 7.55
CA MET A 129 5.07 -21.05 8.87
C MET A 129 6.59 -21.33 8.87
N GLY A 130 7.29 -20.91 9.93
CA GLY A 130 8.72 -21.23 10.13
C GLY A 130 9.03 -22.74 10.24
N CYS A 131 8.02 -23.57 10.50
CA CYS A 131 8.09 -25.03 10.46
C CYS A 131 7.73 -25.63 9.09
N GLU A 132 7.69 -24.82 8.03
CA GLU A 132 7.46 -25.19 6.62
C GLU A 132 6.06 -25.71 6.26
N HIS A 133 5.17 -25.94 7.23
CA HIS A 133 3.76 -26.21 6.98
C HIS A 133 3.06 -25.01 6.31
N LYS A 134 2.25 -25.32 5.30
CA LYS A 134 1.52 -24.38 4.46
C LYS A 134 0.01 -24.44 4.72
N PHE A 135 -0.64 -23.29 4.57
CA PHE A 135 -2.08 -23.13 4.78
C PHE A 135 -2.58 -21.99 3.90
N HIS A 136 -3.89 -21.96 3.57
CA HIS A 136 -4.52 -20.75 3.06
C HIS A 136 -4.24 -19.57 3.99
N ALA A 137 -3.93 -18.41 3.41
CA ALA A 137 -3.57 -17.19 4.14
C ALA A 137 -4.66 -16.83 5.16
N PHE A 138 -5.93 -16.88 4.75
CA PHE A 138 -7.06 -16.60 5.62
C PHE A 138 -7.23 -17.63 6.75
N CYS A 139 -7.03 -18.92 6.45
CA CYS A 139 -7.19 -19.99 7.43
C CYS A 139 -6.15 -19.91 8.55
N ILE A 140 -4.88 -19.74 8.20
CA ILE A 140 -3.82 -19.62 9.21
C ILE A 140 -3.91 -18.29 9.96
N TRP A 141 -4.31 -17.21 9.29
CA TRP A 141 -4.57 -15.93 9.94
C TRP A 141 -5.62 -16.08 11.04
N LYS A 142 -6.78 -16.66 10.72
CA LYS A 142 -7.86 -16.89 11.69
C LYS A 142 -7.41 -17.78 12.85
N TRP A 143 -6.64 -18.83 12.57
CA TRP A 143 -6.13 -19.73 13.59
C TRP A 143 -5.14 -19.05 14.54
N LEU A 144 -4.18 -18.30 13.99
CA LEU A 144 -3.14 -17.64 14.78
C LEU A 144 -3.68 -16.45 15.60
N ASN A 145 -4.83 -15.91 15.24
CA ASN A 145 -5.55 -14.92 16.05
C ASN A 145 -6.03 -15.50 17.39
N GLU A 146 -6.23 -16.82 17.49
CA GLU A 146 -6.59 -17.50 18.74
C GLU A 146 -5.41 -18.26 19.36
N LYS A 147 -4.55 -18.86 18.53
CA LYS A 147 -3.49 -19.78 18.96
C LYS A 147 -2.21 -19.57 18.16
N SER A 148 -1.16 -19.06 18.80
CA SER A 148 0.16 -18.82 18.16
C SER A 148 0.99 -20.09 17.91
N VAL A 149 0.36 -21.22 17.58
CA VAL A 149 1.00 -22.53 17.35
C VAL A 149 0.54 -23.16 16.05
N CYS A 150 1.42 -23.94 15.42
CA CYS A 150 1.09 -24.69 14.20
C CYS A 150 -0.04 -25.69 14.45
N PRO A 151 -1.10 -25.71 13.61
CA PRO A 151 -2.14 -26.74 13.67
C PRO A 151 -1.62 -28.18 13.51
N LEU A 152 -0.53 -28.36 12.74
CA LEU A 152 0.00 -29.67 12.37
C LEU A 152 1.07 -30.19 13.34
N CYS A 153 2.08 -29.37 13.66
CA CYS A 153 3.22 -29.80 14.48
C CYS A 153 3.36 -29.08 15.81
N ARG A 154 2.43 -28.19 16.16
CA ARG A 154 2.47 -27.36 17.38
C ARG A 154 3.71 -26.47 17.53
N TYR A 155 4.47 -26.26 16.46
CA TYR A 155 5.56 -25.29 16.44
C TYR A 155 5.03 -23.89 16.81
N GLN A 156 5.64 -23.26 17.80
CA GLN A 156 5.25 -21.93 18.26
C GLN A 156 5.93 -20.86 17.41
N MET A 157 5.15 -19.91 16.90
CA MET A 157 5.68 -18.75 16.17
C MET A 157 6.53 -17.91 17.11
N LYS A 158 7.78 -17.63 16.72
CA LYS A 158 8.64 -16.68 17.44
C LYS A 158 8.23 -15.27 17.03
N GLY A 159 7.16 -14.76 17.61
CA GLY A 159 6.66 -13.39 17.39
C GLY A 159 6.56 -12.67 18.74
N SER A 160 7.45 -11.68 18.93
CA SER A 160 7.61 -10.76 20.07
C SER A 160 7.53 -11.35 21.49
N SER A 161 8.69 -11.38 22.14
CA SER A 161 8.88 -11.58 23.57
C SER A 161 7.73 -11.05 24.45
N SER A 162 7.33 -11.85 25.43
CA SER A 162 6.79 -11.41 26.71
C SER A 162 7.18 -9.97 27.05
N MET A 163 6.20 -9.07 27.06
CA MET A 163 6.19 -8.02 28.07
C MET A 163 5.39 -8.58 29.23
N ASN A 164 6.12 -9.12 30.21
CA ASN A 164 5.63 -9.33 31.56
C ASN A 164 5.55 -7.98 32.27
#